data_AF-A0A1Q3XBK5-F1
#
_entry.id   AF-A0A1Q3XBK5-F1
#
_cell.length_a   1.000
_cell.length_b   1.000
_cell.length_c   1.000
_cell.angle_alpha   90.00
_cell.angle_beta   90.00
_cell.angle_gamma   90.00
#
_symmetry.space_group_name_H-M   'P 1'
#
loop_
_entity.id
_entity.type
_entity.pdbx_description
1 polymer ?
#
loop_
_entity_poly.entity_id
_entity_poly.type
_entity_poly.pdbx_seq_one_letter_code
_entity_poly.pdbx_strand_id
1 'polypeptide(L)'
;MKRIILSAFLLFNTVAIFACPVCERNQPKILRGITHGAGPESKWDYVIVWIAVIIATATLIFSLKWLIRPGEHSGRHIKRFILNNE
;
A
#
# COMPACT_ATOMS: atom_id res chain seq x y z
N MET A 1 21.24 -5.49 -18.25
CA MET A 1 20.18 -5.04 -19.17
C MET A 1 19.14 -6.12 -19.47
N LYS A 2 19.51 -7.30 -20.01
CA LYS A 2 18.56 -8.39 -20.33
C LYS A 2 17.65 -8.81 -19.17
N ARG A 3 18.20 -8.91 -17.95
CA ARG A 3 17.43 -9.23 -16.73
C ARG A 3 16.43 -8.12 -16.34
N ILE A 4 16.83 -6.85 -16.47
CA ILE A 4 15.95 -5.70 -16.18
C ILE A 4 14.80 -5.66 -17.20
N ILE A 5 15.09 -5.92 -18.48
CA ILE A 5 14.09 -5.97 -19.54
C ILE A 5 13.10 -7.14 -19.31
N LEU A 6 13.61 -8.32 -18.92
CA LEU A 6 12.78 -9.47 -18.55
C LEU A 6 11.89 -9.18 -17.32
N SER A 7 12.44 -8.54 -16.28
CA SER A 7 11.68 -8.13 -15.10
C SER A 7 10.61 -7.10 -15.45
N ALA A 8 10.92 -6.11 -16.29
CA ALA A 8 9.95 -5.12 -16.75
C ALA A 8 8.83 -5.76 -17.59
N PHE A 9 9.17 -6.71 -18.46
CA PHE A 9 8.19 -7.43 -19.28
C PHE A 9 7.25 -8.30 -18.41
N LEU A 10 7.79 -8.99 -17.39
CA LEU A 10 6.99 -9.76 -16.44
C LEU A 10 6.01 -8.88 -15.66
N LEU A 11 6.43 -7.68 -15.23
CA LEU A 11 5.56 -6.73 -14.55
C LEU A 11 4.43 -6.21 -15.47
N PHE A 12 4.71 -6.00 -16.76
CA PHE A 12 3.73 -5.49 -17.72
C PHE A 12 2.60 -6.48 -18.05
N ASN A 13 2.83 -7.79 -17.92
CA ASN A 13 1.81 -8.81 -18.19
C ASN A 13 0.69 -8.87 -17.12
N THR A 14 0.86 -8.21 -15.98
CA THR A 14 -0.13 -8.19 -14.90
C THR A 14 -1.21 -7.10 -15.06
N VAL A 15 -1.12 -6.31 -16.13
CA VAL A 15 -1.88 -5.06 -16.32
C VAL A 15 -3.18 -5.32 -17.10
N ALA A 16 -3.98 -6.28 -16.67
CA ALA A 16 -5.36 -6.39 -17.15
C ALA A 16 -6.25 -5.40 -16.39
N ILE A 17 -6.10 -4.09 -16.63
CA ILE A 17 -6.78 -3.04 -15.84
C ILE A 17 -8.28 -2.94 -16.20
N PHE A 18 -8.69 -3.29 -17.41
CA PHE A 18 -10.06 -3.00 -17.90
C PHE A 18 -11.09 -4.08 -17.55
N ALA A 19 -12.18 -3.66 -16.90
CA ALA A 19 -13.30 -4.56 -16.59
C ALA A 19 -13.96 -5.12 -17.86
N CYS A 20 -14.34 -6.39 -17.84
CA CYS A 20 -15.23 -6.93 -18.87
C CYS A 20 -16.68 -6.41 -18.66
N PRO A 21 -17.57 -6.49 -19.66
CA PRO A 21 -18.94 -5.99 -19.56
C PRO A 21 -19.78 -6.62 -18.43
N VAL A 22 -19.39 -7.81 -17.95
CA VAL A 22 -20.03 -8.46 -16.80
C VAL A 22 -19.56 -7.83 -15.49
N CYS A 23 -18.25 -7.67 -15.33
CA CYS A 23 -17.66 -7.02 -14.16
C CYS A 23 -18.16 -5.58 -14.02
N GLU A 24 -18.25 -4.82 -15.12
CA GLU A 24 -18.70 -3.43 -15.09
C GLU A 24 -20.17 -3.27 -14.62
N ARG A 25 -21.04 -4.21 -15.00
CA ARG A 25 -22.45 -4.22 -14.56
C ARG A 25 -22.60 -4.53 -13.08
N ASN A 26 -21.78 -5.46 -12.58
CA ASN A 26 -21.83 -5.93 -11.19
C ASN A 26 -21.00 -5.08 -10.21
N GLN A 27 -20.21 -4.13 -10.74
CA GLN A 27 -19.39 -3.23 -9.93
C GLN A 27 -20.20 -2.05 -9.38
N PRO A 28 -19.89 -1.60 -8.14
CA PRO A 28 -20.41 -0.34 -7.61
C PRO A 28 -19.96 0.82 -8.50
N LYS A 29 -20.78 1.87 -8.61
CA LYS A 29 -20.60 2.98 -9.56
C LYS A 29 -19.17 3.57 -9.60
N ILE A 30 -18.51 3.61 -8.44
CA ILE A 30 -17.17 4.21 -8.26
C ILE A 30 -16.06 3.29 -8.82
N LEU A 31 -16.28 1.99 -8.89
CA LEU A 31 -15.29 0.99 -9.31
C LEU A 31 -15.57 0.43 -10.70
N ARG A 32 -16.52 1.00 -11.47
CA ARG A 32 -16.83 0.55 -12.82
C ARG A 32 -15.68 0.84 -13.77
N GLY A 33 -15.39 -0.12 -14.66
CA GLY A 33 -14.35 0.02 -15.68
C GLY A 33 -12.98 -0.50 -15.28
N ILE A 34 -12.78 -0.86 -14.00
CA ILE A 34 -11.54 -1.49 -13.52
C ILE A 34 -11.74 -2.95 -13.16
N THR A 35 -10.85 -3.84 -13.57
CA THR A 35 -10.85 -5.20 -13.02
C THR A 35 -10.48 -5.12 -11.54
N HIS A 36 -11.22 -5.83 -10.72
CA HIS A 36 -10.79 -6.15 -9.37
C HIS A 36 -10.94 -7.67 -9.21
N GLY A 37 -10.14 -8.25 -8.31
CA GLY A 37 -10.26 -9.66 -7.97
C GLY A 37 -11.61 -9.97 -7.32
N ALA A 38 -11.84 -11.25 -7.01
CA ALA A 38 -13.04 -11.65 -6.29
C ALA A 38 -13.18 -10.83 -4.99
N GLY A 39 -14.38 -10.27 -4.80
CA GLY A 39 -14.72 -9.56 -3.58
C GLY A 39 -14.93 -10.52 -2.41
N PRO A 40 -15.10 -9.98 -1.20
CA PRO A 40 -15.44 -10.77 -0.02
C PRO A 40 -16.74 -11.57 -0.26
N GLU A 41 -16.74 -12.87 0.02
CA GLU A 41 -17.90 -13.75 -0.24
C GLU A 41 -18.88 -13.72 0.94
N SER A 42 -18.39 -13.49 2.15
CA SER A 42 -19.16 -13.50 3.39
C SER A 42 -19.11 -12.16 4.14
N LYS A 43 -20.08 -11.94 5.04
CA LYS A 43 -20.06 -10.77 5.95
C LYS A 43 -18.84 -10.77 6.86
N TRP A 44 -18.32 -11.94 7.22
CA TRP A 44 -17.11 -12.07 8.05
C TRP A 44 -15.85 -11.62 7.30
N ASP A 45 -15.80 -11.86 6.00
CA ASP A 45 -14.69 -11.43 5.16
C ASP A 45 -14.59 -9.89 5.15
N TYR A 46 -15.73 -9.19 5.11
CA TYR A 46 -15.76 -7.73 5.25
C TYR A 46 -15.25 -7.25 6.61
N VAL A 47 -15.53 -7.96 7.70
CA VAL A 47 -14.99 -7.62 9.04
C VAL A 47 -13.47 -7.71 9.04
N ILE A 48 -12.92 -8.79 8.47
CA ILE A 48 -11.47 -8.99 8.36
C ILE A 48 -10.83 -7.87 7.52
N VAL A 49 -11.42 -7.53 6.37
CA VAL A 49 -10.96 -6.44 5.50
C VAL A 49 -10.93 -5.12 6.28
N TRP A 50 -11.98 -4.79 7.02
CA TRP A 50 -12.01 -3.54 7.80
C TRP A 50 -10.98 -3.50 8.93
N ILE A 51 -10.75 -4.62 9.61
CA ILE A 51 -9.67 -4.71 10.62
C ILE A 51 -8.31 -4.48 9.96
N ALA A 52 -8.06 -5.10 8.80
CA ALA A 52 -6.82 -4.93 8.07
C ALA A 52 -6.61 -3.46 7.63
N VAL A 53 -7.66 -2.80 7.14
CA VAL A 53 -7.64 -1.37 6.80
C VAL A 53 -7.25 -0.53 8.02
N ILE A 54 -7.87 -0.75 9.18
CA ILE A 54 -7.57 0.00 10.41
C ILE A 54 -6.10 -0.17 10.80
N ILE A 55 -5.59 -1.40 10.83
CA ILE A 55 -4.20 -1.70 11.19
C ILE A 55 -3.22 -1.04 10.21
N ALA A 56 -3.48 -1.17 8.91
CA ALA A 56 -2.63 -0.60 7.86
C ALA A 56 -2.60 0.93 7.94
N THR A 57 -3.77 1.58 8.11
CA THR A 57 -3.87 3.03 8.26
C THR A 57 -3.15 3.52 9.51
N ALA A 58 -3.35 2.86 10.66
CA ALA A 58 -2.64 3.19 11.89
C ALA A 58 -1.12 3.08 11.72
N THR A 59 -0.65 1.99 11.11
CA THR A 59 0.77 1.76 10.84
C THR A 59 1.34 2.83 9.92
N LEU A 60 0.61 3.21 8.87
CA LEU A 60 1.02 4.27 7.96
C LEU A 60 1.13 5.62 8.68
N ILE A 61 0.17 5.97 9.53
CA ILE A 61 0.19 7.19 10.33
C ILE A 61 1.42 7.22 11.23
N PHE A 62 1.72 6.14 11.95
CA PHE A 62 2.88 6.09 12.85
C PHE A 62 4.20 6.10 12.08
N SER A 63 4.28 5.37 10.96
CA SER A 63 5.43 5.39 10.07
C SER A 63 5.73 6.81 9.59
N LEU A 64 4.71 7.53 9.11
CA LEU A 64 4.85 8.90 8.64
C LEU A 64 5.19 9.87 9.78
N LYS A 65 4.54 9.72 10.95
CA LYS A 65 4.82 10.51 12.15
C LYS A 65 6.29 10.45 12.55
N TRP A 66 6.87 9.25 12.61
CA TRP A 66 8.27 9.07 13.01
C TRP A 66 9.27 9.40 11.91
N LEU A 67 8.86 9.34 10.64
CA LEU A 67 9.69 9.80 9.53
C LEU A 67 9.80 11.34 9.50
N ILE A 68 8.69 12.05 9.69
CA ILE A 68 8.65 13.52 9.65
C ILE A 68 9.19 14.14 10.94
N ARG A 69 8.77 13.61 12.09
CA ARG A 69 9.20 14.09 13.41
C ARG A 69 9.73 12.91 14.23
N PRO A 70 10.99 12.51 13.98
CA PRO A 70 11.62 11.50 14.80
C PRO A 70 11.76 12.05 16.23
N GLY A 71 11.35 11.28 17.23
CA GLY A 71 11.29 11.70 18.65
C GLY A 71 12.65 11.83 19.34
N GLU A 72 13.66 12.30 18.62
CA GLU A 72 15.08 12.36 19.02
C GLU A 72 15.36 13.58 19.91
N HIS A 73 14.69 13.63 21.07
CA HIS A 73 14.85 14.72 22.03
C HIS A 73 16.07 14.56 22.95
N SER A 74 16.72 13.39 22.97
CA SER A 74 17.87 13.17 23.84
C SER A 74 19.17 13.73 23.23
N GLY A 75 19.96 14.42 24.06
CA GLY A 75 21.29 14.92 23.66
C GLY A 75 22.29 13.82 23.27
N ARG A 76 22.04 12.58 23.71
CA ARG A 76 22.85 11.38 23.42
C ARG A 76 22.40 10.60 22.17
N HIS A 77 21.54 11.19 21.34
CA HIS A 77 21.05 10.50 20.14
C HIS A 77 22.17 10.35 19.09
N ILE A 78 22.27 9.18 18.44
CA ILE A 78 23.32 8.84 17.45
C ILE A 78 23.42 9.89 16.32
N LYS A 79 22.30 10.51 15.94
CA LYS A 79 22.27 11.57 14.92
C LYS A 79 22.91 12.88 15.38
N ARG A 80 22.82 13.20 16.68
CA ARG A 80 23.46 14.39 17.27
C ARG A 80 24.94 14.17 17.52
N PHE A 81 25.37 12.92 17.75
CA PHE A 81 26.79 12.57 17.82
C PHE A 81 27.50 12.96 16.51
N ILE A 82 26.95 12.57 15.35
CA ILE A 82 27.56 12.90 14.06
C ILE A 82 27.56 14.42 13.77
N LEU A 83 26.54 15.14 14.22
CA LEU A 83 26.38 16.58 13.96
C LEU A 83 27.16 17.49 14.93
N ASN A 84 27.45 17.02 16.15
CA ASN A 84 28.18 17.76 17.19
C ASN A 84 29.53 17.10 17.54
N ASN A 85 30.12 16.34 16.63
CA ASN A 85 31.49 15.87 16.78
C ASN A 85 32.44 17.03 16.49
N GLU A 86 32.83 17.75 17.55
CA GLU A 86 34.14 18.41 17.61
C GLU A 86 35.25 17.36 17.77
#